data_AF-A0A2M7H184-F1
#
_entry.id   AF-A0A2M7H184-F1
#
_cell.length_a   1.000
_cell.length_b   1.000
_cell.length_c   1.000
_cell.angle_alpha   90.00
_cell.angle_beta   90.00
_cell.angle_gamma   90.00
#
_symmetry.space_group_name_H-M   'P 1'
#
loop_
_entity.id
_entity.type
_entity.pdbx_description
1 polymer ?
#
loop_
_entity_poly.entity_id
_entity_poly.type
_entity_poly.pdbx_seq_one_letter_code
_entity_poly.pdbx_strand_id
1 'polypeptide(L)'
;MARRLKKGAKKIKIGQLVLPLKLANEIQRIVNHYFYTKGLTLKEIKESAKKRKIIYSRYVKPAKQLLELAGSQKKAITAIDKVAEWAKSRNLDYTIETVFKKWLELDRLKPKEIVKKPYYQGNPMVWSETKRKWYVINPEGEWLEFAGKEEEIEWRIIK
;
A
#
# COMPACT_ATOMS: atom_id res chain seq x y z
N MET A 1 41.99 36.46 4.24
CA MET A 1 40.61 36.46 3.70
C MET A 1 40.33 35.14 3.00
N ALA A 2 39.55 34.24 3.61
CA ALA A 2 39.24 32.94 3.02
C ALA A 2 38.12 33.09 1.96
N ARG A 3 38.49 32.94 0.68
CA ARG A 3 37.56 32.86 -0.46
C ARG A 3 36.72 31.58 -0.31
N ARG A 4 35.51 31.69 0.25
CA ARG A 4 34.50 30.61 0.20
C ARG A 4 34.12 30.38 -1.26
N LEU A 5 34.71 29.37 -1.89
CA LEU A 5 34.29 28.83 -3.18
C LEU A 5 32.81 28.41 -3.04
N LYS A 6 31.89 29.22 -3.56
CA LYS A 6 30.50 28.81 -3.77
C LYS A 6 30.51 27.67 -4.78
N LYS A 7 30.64 26.42 -4.32
CA LYS A 7 30.43 25.23 -5.13
C LYS A 7 29.01 25.31 -5.69
N GLY A 8 28.89 25.56 -6.99
CA GLY A 8 27.61 25.55 -7.68
C GLY A 8 26.87 24.24 -7.37
N ALA A 9 25.58 24.32 -7.07
CA ALA A 9 24.79 23.15 -6.74
C ALA A 9 24.85 22.14 -7.90
N LYS A 10 25.44 20.97 -7.67
CA LYS A 10 25.58 19.91 -8.67
C LYS A 10 24.18 19.52 -9.16
N LYS A 11 23.94 19.65 -10.46
CA LYS A 11 22.68 19.25 -11.10
C LYS A 11 22.84 17.87 -11.73
N ILE A 12 21.79 17.05 -11.67
CA ILE A 12 21.74 15.71 -12.27
C ILE A 12 20.50 15.58 -13.12
N LYS A 13 20.63 14.88 -14.25
CA LYS A 13 19.51 14.51 -15.10
C LYS A 13 18.89 13.21 -14.60
N ILE A 14 17.59 13.22 -14.29
CA ILE A 14 16.80 12.03 -13.99
C ILE A 14 15.63 11.97 -14.97
N GLY A 15 15.64 10.97 -15.84
CA GLY A 15 14.69 10.90 -16.95
C GLY A 15 14.81 12.12 -17.85
N GLN A 16 13.72 12.89 -17.97
CA GLN A 16 13.67 14.13 -18.75
C GLN A 16 13.98 15.39 -17.94
N LEU A 17 14.09 15.29 -16.60
CA LEU A 17 14.26 16.46 -15.72
C LEU A 17 15.73 16.67 -15.34
N VAL A 18 16.17 17.93 -15.27
CA VAL A 18 17.47 18.33 -14.73
C VAL A 18 17.22 19.03 -13.38
N LEU A 19 17.62 18.38 -12.29
CA LEU A 19 17.31 18.82 -10.94
C LEU A 19 18.58 18.93 -10.08
N PRO A 20 18.56 19.73 -8.99
CA PRO A 20 19.62 19.70 -8.00
C PRO A 20 19.81 18.30 -7.42
N LEU A 21 21.07 17.90 -7.16
CA LEU A 21 21.44 16.56 -6.66
C LEU A 21 20.58 16.11 -5.45
N LYS A 22 20.31 17.02 -4.52
CA LYS A 22 19.51 16.71 -3.32
C LYS A 22 18.07 16.30 -3.69
N LEU A 23 17.39 17.13 -4.47
CA LEU A 23 16.02 16.89 -4.90
C LEU A 23 15.91 15.63 -5.77
N ALA A 24 16.89 15.44 -6.65
CA ALA A 24 17.05 14.25 -7.46
C ALA A 24 17.09 12.97 -6.62
N ASN A 25 17.88 12.95 -5.54
CA ASN A 25 17.97 11.81 -4.62
C ASN A 25 16.66 11.60 -3.84
N GLU A 26 15.98 12.67 -3.42
CA GLU A 26 14.70 12.58 -2.71
C GLU A 26 13.61 11.95 -3.60
N ILE A 27 13.53 12.39 -4.87
CA ILE A 27 12.61 11.81 -5.85
C ILE A 27 12.94 10.35 -6.11
N GLN A 28 14.22 10.00 -6.28
CA GLN A 28 14.62 8.60 -6.48
C GLN A 28 14.20 7.72 -5.30
N ARG A 29 14.36 8.21 -4.07
CA ARG A 29 13.95 7.47 -2.87
C ARG A 29 12.45 7.22 -2.85
N ILE A 30 11.64 8.21 -3.23
CA ILE A 30 10.17 8.07 -3.32
C ILE A 30 9.79 7.02 -4.37
N VAL A 31 10.37 7.09 -5.57
CA VAL A 31 10.09 6.12 -6.65
C VAL A 31 10.52 4.71 -6.24
N ASN A 32 11.72 4.57 -5.66
CA ASN A 32 12.22 3.28 -5.19
C ASN A 32 11.34 2.71 -4.08
N HIS A 33 10.86 3.56 -3.16
CA HIS A 33 9.93 3.16 -2.11
C HIS A 33 8.59 2.70 -2.68
N TYR A 34 8.05 3.41 -3.67
CA TYR A 34 6.85 2.97 -4.38
C TYR A 34 7.01 1.56 -4.96
N PHE A 35 8.10 1.28 -5.66
CA PHE A 35 8.36 -0.08 -6.18
C PHE A 35 8.63 -1.11 -5.09
N TYR A 36 9.25 -0.69 -4.00
CA TYR A 36 9.42 -1.54 -2.82
C TYR A 36 8.06 -1.96 -2.23
N THR A 37 7.09 -1.05 -2.15
CA THR A 37 5.74 -1.41 -1.72
C THR A 37 5.04 -2.39 -2.68
N LYS A 38 5.46 -2.44 -3.95
CA LYS A 38 5.03 -3.44 -4.94
C LYS A 38 5.78 -4.77 -4.86
N GLY A 39 6.72 -4.92 -3.93
CA GLY A 39 7.50 -6.14 -3.71
C GLY A 39 8.80 -6.22 -4.51
N LEU A 40 9.23 -5.13 -5.16
CA LEU A 40 10.49 -5.11 -5.92
C LEU A 40 11.64 -4.59 -5.07
N THR A 41 12.76 -5.31 -5.08
CA THR A 41 14.01 -4.88 -4.45
C THR A 41 14.76 -3.87 -5.32
N LEU A 42 15.68 -3.11 -4.71
CA LEU A 42 16.55 -2.17 -5.44
C LEU A 42 17.36 -2.83 -6.57
N LYS A 43 17.75 -4.10 -6.40
CA LYS A 43 18.48 -4.85 -7.43
C LYS A 43 17.58 -5.13 -8.64
N GLU A 44 16.37 -5.62 -8.38
CA GLU A 44 15.38 -5.93 -9.42
C GLU A 44 14.89 -4.68 -10.15
N ILE A 45 14.73 -3.56 -9.44
CA ILE A 45 14.38 -2.28 -10.06
C ILE A 45 15.46 -1.85 -11.06
N LYS A 46 16.74 -1.93 -10.69
CA LYS A 46 17.86 -1.57 -11.57
C LYS A 46 17.94 -2.48 -12.78
N GLU A 47 17.80 -3.78 -12.58
CA GLU A 47 17.86 -4.77 -13.64
C GLU A 47 16.68 -4.61 -14.61
N SER A 48 15.48 -4.43 -14.07
CA SER A 48 14.26 -4.20 -14.86
C SER A 48 14.30 -2.88 -15.62
N ALA A 49 14.90 -1.83 -15.05
CA ALA A 49 15.13 -0.58 -15.76
C ALA A 49 16.14 -0.75 -16.91
N LYS A 50 17.23 -1.51 -16.70
CA LYS A 50 18.22 -1.83 -17.75
C LYS A 50 17.59 -2.64 -18.87
N LYS A 51 16.73 -3.61 -18.54
CA LYS A 51 15.96 -4.43 -19.47
C LYS A 51 14.74 -3.70 -20.06
N ARG A 52 14.52 -2.40 -19.76
CA ARG A 52 13.37 -1.58 -20.17
C ARG A 52 11.99 -2.14 -19.77
N LYS A 53 11.93 -3.08 -18.85
CA LYS A 53 10.68 -3.60 -18.26
C LYS A 53 9.99 -2.56 -17.38
N ILE A 54 10.78 -1.71 -16.71
CA ILE A 54 10.30 -0.57 -15.94
C ILE A 54 10.82 0.70 -16.58
N ILE A 55 9.90 1.55 -17.04
CA ILE A 55 10.25 2.87 -17.57
C ILE A 55 10.29 3.84 -16.40
N TYR A 56 11.43 3.85 -15.69
CA TYR A 56 11.63 4.63 -14.46
C TYR A 56 11.25 6.11 -14.61
N SER A 57 11.55 6.70 -15.78
CA SER A 57 11.27 8.11 -16.10
C SER A 57 9.80 8.49 -15.97
N ARG A 58 8.86 7.55 -16.17
CA ARG A 58 7.41 7.80 -16.04
C ARG A 58 7.02 8.16 -14.61
N TYR A 59 7.73 7.62 -13.62
CA TYR A 59 7.41 7.80 -12.20
C TYR A 59 8.11 9.01 -11.57
N VAL A 60 9.10 9.59 -12.26
CA VAL A 60 9.90 10.73 -11.77
C VAL A 60 9.05 12.00 -11.64
N LYS A 61 8.20 12.29 -12.64
CA LYS A 61 7.32 13.47 -12.61
C LYS A 61 6.24 13.36 -11.51
N PRO A 62 5.49 12.24 -11.40
CA PRO A 62 4.59 12.02 -10.28
C PRO A 62 5.31 12.10 -8.92
N ALA A 63 6.45 11.44 -8.75
CA ALA A 63 7.17 11.49 -7.47
C ALA A 63 7.64 12.90 -7.09
N LYS A 64 8.03 13.73 -8.07
CA LYS A 64 8.35 15.14 -7.84
C LYS A 64 7.12 15.91 -7.33
N GLN A 65 5.97 15.75 -7.99
CA GLN A 65 4.73 16.41 -7.58
C GLN A 65 4.30 15.96 -6.18
N LEU A 66 4.52 14.69 -5.83
CA LEU A 66 4.22 14.15 -4.51
C LEU A 66 5.12 14.76 -3.44
N LEU A 67 6.41 14.92 -3.74
CA LEU A 67 7.35 15.57 -2.83
C LEU A 67 6.97 17.04 -2.60
N GLU A 68 6.57 17.75 -3.65
CA GLU A 68 6.11 19.14 -3.56
C GLU A 68 4.83 19.25 -2.72
N LEU A 69 3.85 18.38 -2.95
CA LEU A 69 2.59 18.34 -2.19
C LEU A 69 2.80 17.96 -0.72
N ALA A 70 3.67 16.97 -0.46
CA ALA A 70 3.96 16.50 0.89
C ALA A 70 4.83 17.46 1.71
N GLY A 71 5.58 18.33 1.02
CA GLY A 71 6.59 19.22 1.60
C GLY A 71 7.80 18.51 2.22
N SER A 72 7.82 17.17 2.26
CA SER A 72 8.96 16.40 2.77
C SER A 72 8.98 14.97 2.23
N GLN A 73 10.19 14.43 2.07
CA GLN A 73 10.41 13.05 1.62
C GLN A 73 9.75 12.03 2.55
N LYS A 74 9.80 12.26 3.86
CA LYS A 74 9.20 11.36 4.87
C LYS A 74 7.68 11.29 4.72
N LYS A 75 7.00 12.44 4.63
CA LYS A 75 5.54 12.48 4.46
C LYS A 75 5.08 11.81 3.17
N ALA A 76 5.83 12.02 2.07
CA ALA A 76 5.54 11.36 0.80
C ALA A 76 5.62 9.83 0.90
N ILE A 77 6.66 9.31 1.57
CA ILE A 77 6.83 7.87 1.82
C ILE A 77 5.68 7.32 2.68
N THR A 78 5.35 7.99 3.79
CA THR A 78 4.25 7.56 4.67
C THR A 78 2.89 7.57 3.94
N ALA A 79 2.65 8.55 3.06
CA ALA A 79 1.43 8.58 2.25
C ALA A 79 1.36 7.40 1.28
N ILE A 80 2.49 7.03 0.66
CA ILE A 80 2.59 5.83 -0.19
C ILE A 80 2.30 4.57 0.64
N ASP A 81 2.84 4.45 1.85
CA ASP A 81 2.61 3.28 2.71
C ASP A 81 1.14 3.09 3.06
N LYS A 82 0.46 4.15 3.51
CA LYS A 82 -0.97 4.12 3.82
C LYS A 82 -1.81 3.65 2.61
N VAL A 83 -1.51 4.19 1.43
CA VAL A 83 -2.24 3.84 0.19
C VAL A 83 -1.90 2.41 -0.24
N ALA A 84 -0.65 1.99 -0.09
CA ALA A 84 -0.21 0.64 -0.43
C ALA A 84 -0.90 -0.41 0.44
N GLU A 85 -0.98 -0.21 1.76
CA GLU A 85 -1.68 -1.10 2.69
C GLU A 85 -3.18 -1.18 2.37
N TRP A 86 -3.80 -0.01 2.18
CA TRP A 86 -5.21 0.09 1.78
C TRP A 86 -5.50 -0.66 0.47
N ALA A 87 -4.67 -0.47 -0.55
CA ALA A 87 -4.84 -1.10 -1.85
C ALA A 87 -4.59 -2.61 -1.81
N LYS A 88 -3.53 -3.05 -1.13
CA LYS A 88 -3.21 -4.48 -0.93
C LYS A 88 -4.33 -5.21 -0.22
N SER A 89 -4.90 -4.63 0.83
CA SER A 89 -6.02 -5.24 1.58
C SER A 89 -7.30 -5.41 0.74
N ARG A 90 -7.42 -4.69 -0.37
CA ARG A 90 -8.56 -4.73 -1.30
C ARG A 90 -8.21 -5.36 -2.65
N ASN A 91 -7.01 -5.90 -2.80
CA ASN A 91 -6.49 -6.44 -4.04
C ASN A 91 -6.62 -5.46 -5.23
N LEU A 92 -6.40 -4.16 -4.98
CA LEU A 92 -6.45 -3.10 -5.99
C LEU A 92 -5.04 -2.76 -6.48
N ASP A 93 -4.93 -2.46 -7.77
CA ASP A 93 -3.73 -1.80 -8.28
C ASP A 93 -3.73 -0.31 -7.89
N TYR A 94 -2.54 0.24 -7.72
CA TYR A 94 -2.33 1.62 -7.31
C TYR A 94 -1.07 2.17 -7.93
N THR A 95 -1.09 3.45 -8.30
CA THR A 95 0.07 4.18 -8.79
C THR A 95 0.41 5.31 -7.83
N ILE A 96 1.51 6.04 -8.12
CA ILE A 96 1.79 7.29 -7.40
C ILE A 96 0.63 8.29 -7.59
N GLU A 97 -0.08 8.25 -8.72
CA GLU A 97 -1.27 9.09 -8.90
C GLU A 97 -2.44 8.74 -7.97
N THR A 98 -2.59 7.47 -7.60
CA THR A 98 -3.59 7.06 -6.61
C THR A 98 -3.37 7.76 -5.26
N VAL A 99 -2.12 8.04 -4.90
CA VAL A 99 -1.78 8.78 -3.67
C VAL A 99 -2.28 10.22 -3.74
N PHE A 100 -2.21 10.87 -4.91
CA PHE A 100 -2.78 12.22 -5.08
C PHE A 100 -4.29 12.20 -4.95
N LYS A 101 -4.95 11.25 -5.61
CA LYS A 101 -6.42 11.14 -5.59
C LYS A 101 -6.95 10.88 -4.19
N LYS A 102 -6.17 10.19 -3.35
CA LYS A 102 -6.52 9.89 -1.96
C LYS A 102 -5.90 10.83 -0.94
N TRP A 103 -5.26 11.92 -1.36
CA TRP A 103 -4.48 12.79 -0.48
C TRP A 103 -5.30 13.36 0.70
N LEU A 104 -6.50 13.87 0.42
CA LEU A 104 -7.41 14.40 1.44
C LEU A 104 -8.05 13.31 2.32
N GLU A 105 -8.01 12.06 1.88
CA GLU A 105 -8.60 10.90 2.56
C GLU A 105 -7.56 10.04 3.29
N LEU A 106 -6.26 10.40 3.26
CA LEU A 106 -5.17 9.55 3.76
C LEU A 106 -5.39 9.08 5.21
N ASP A 107 -5.96 9.93 6.07
CA ASP A 107 -6.21 9.58 7.47
C ASP A 107 -7.44 8.69 7.68
N ARG A 108 -8.32 8.61 6.67
CA ARG A 108 -9.51 7.75 6.66
C ARG A 108 -9.25 6.40 5.96
N LEU A 109 -8.14 6.27 5.23
CA LEU A 109 -7.76 5.01 4.61
C LEU A 109 -7.41 3.98 5.68
N LYS A 110 -8.33 3.05 5.90
CA LYS A 110 -8.08 1.85 6.71
C LYS A 110 -7.94 0.63 5.80
N PRO A 111 -6.98 -0.27 6.07
CA PRO A 111 -6.98 -1.60 5.47
C PRO A 111 -8.35 -2.26 5.63
N LYS A 112 -8.76 -3.06 4.65
CA LYS A 112 -9.98 -3.87 4.77
C LYS A 112 -9.82 -4.75 6.00
N GLU A 113 -10.74 -4.63 6.95
CA GLU A 113 -10.73 -5.47 8.13
C GLU A 113 -10.85 -6.94 7.69
N ILE A 114 -9.96 -7.77 8.21
CA ILE A 114 -9.98 -9.21 7.96
C ILE A 114 -11.12 -9.78 8.79
N VAL A 115 -12.33 -9.76 8.24
CA VAL A 115 -13.50 -10.37 8.88
C VAL A 115 -13.33 -11.88 8.78
N LYS A 116 -12.93 -12.49 9.91
CA LYS A 116 -12.99 -13.94 10.05
C LYS A 116 -14.46 -14.32 10.14
N LYS A 117 -14.92 -15.18 9.23
CA LYS A 117 -16.26 -15.75 9.35
C LYS A 117 -16.18 -17.07 10.11
N PRO A 118 -17.07 -17.30 11.08
CA PRO A 118 -17.10 -18.54 11.83
C PRO A 118 -17.72 -19.65 10.99
N TYR A 119 -17.15 -20.85 11.07
CA TYR A 119 -17.60 -22.07 10.43
C TYR A 119 -17.62 -23.20 11.46
N TYR A 120 -18.48 -24.18 11.27
CA TYR A 120 -18.49 -25.43 12.01
C TYR A 120 -18.58 -26.59 11.03
N GLN A 121 -17.62 -27.52 11.07
CA GLN A 121 -17.56 -28.66 10.16
C GLN A 121 -17.68 -28.27 8.67
N GLY A 122 -17.14 -27.12 8.29
CA GLY A 122 -17.21 -26.58 6.93
C GLY A 122 -18.48 -25.80 6.59
N ASN A 123 -19.47 -25.74 7.47
CA ASN A 123 -20.72 -24.98 7.29
C ASN A 123 -20.63 -23.58 7.93
N PRO A 124 -21.17 -22.52 7.29
CA PRO A 124 -21.09 -21.17 7.82
C PRO A 124 -21.94 -21.00 9.08
N MET A 125 -21.43 -20.22 10.03
CA MET A 125 -22.14 -19.90 11.28
C MET A 125 -22.54 -18.43 11.35
N VAL A 126 -23.63 -18.16 12.06
CA VAL A 126 -24.15 -16.82 12.31
C VAL A 126 -24.45 -16.67 13.80
N TRP A 127 -23.99 -15.57 14.39
CA TRP A 127 -24.36 -15.19 15.75
C TRP A 127 -25.68 -14.44 15.74
N SER A 128 -26.65 -14.87 16.54
CA SER A 128 -27.89 -14.14 16.78
C SER A 128 -27.74 -13.29 18.04
N GLU A 129 -27.71 -11.96 17.90
CA GLU A 129 -27.66 -11.06 19.05
C GLU A 129 -28.92 -11.16 19.91
N THR A 130 -30.09 -11.32 19.29
CA THR A 130 -31.39 -11.43 19.97
C THR A 130 -31.48 -12.67 20.84
N LYS A 131 -30.99 -13.80 20.33
CA LYS A 131 -31.04 -15.09 21.05
C LYS A 131 -29.75 -15.40 21.83
N ARG A 132 -28.69 -14.60 21.64
CA ARG A 132 -27.33 -14.80 22.19
C ARG A 132 -26.80 -16.21 21.95
N LYS A 133 -26.99 -16.72 20.74
CA LYS A 133 -26.62 -18.09 20.33
C LYS A 133 -26.05 -18.13 18.92
N TRP A 134 -25.21 -19.13 18.68
CA TRP A 134 -24.69 -19.46 17.36
C TRP A 134 -25.66 -20.37 16.60
N TYR A 135 -25.81 -20.11 15.30
CA TYR A 135 -26.54 -20.96 14.37
C TYR A 135 -25.62 -21.41 13.24
N VAL A 136 -25.67 -22.69 12.89
CA VAL A 136 -24.99 -23.27 11.75
C VAL A 136 -26.00 -23.38 10.61
N ILE A 137 -25.64 -22.88 9.43
CA ILE A 137 -26.46 -23.03 8.23
C ILE A 137 -26.00 -24.28 7.50
N ASN A 138 -26.85 -25.31 7.44
CA ASN A 138 -26.52 -26.55 6.72
C ASN A 138 -26.53 -26.31 5.18
N PRO A 139 -26.02 -27.25 4.36
CA PRO A 139 -26.05 -27.12 2.90
C PRO A 139 -27.46 -27.00 2.30
N GLU A 140 -28.49 -27.44 3.02
CA GLU A 140 -29.91 -27.37 2.65
C GLU A 140 -30.55 -26.01 2.99
N GLY A 141 -29.83 -25.12 3.68
CA GLY A 141 -30.27 -23.78 4.05
C GLY A 141 -31.00 -23.68 5.40
N GLU A 142 -31.07 -24.77 6.17
CA GLU A 142 -31.68 -24.81 7.49
C GLU A 142 -30.73 -24.23 8.56
N TRP A 143 -31.32 -23.60 9.57
CA TRP A 143 -30.59 -22.97 10.68
C TRP A 143 -30.65 -23.89 11.90
N LEU A 144 -29.53 -24.54 12.19
CA LEU A 144 -29.40 -25.43 13.34
C LEU A 144 -28.71 -24.69 14.49
N GLU A 145 -29.27 -24.76 15.69
CA GLU A 145 -28.65 -24.17 16.87
C GLU A 145 -27.34 -24.90 17.20
N PHE A 146 -26.26 -24.14 17.36
CA PHE A 146 -24.96 -24.69 17.73
C PHE A 146 -24.92 -25.00 19.23
N ALA A 147 -24.71 -26.28 19.57
CA ALA A 147 -24.62 -26.77 20.95
C ALA A 147 -23.21 -27.25 21.35
N GLY A 148 -22.19 -26.99 20.51
CA GLY A 148 -20.80 -27.39 20.74
C GLY A 148 -20.00 -26.40 21.57
N LYS A 149 -18.69 -26.65 21.71
CA LYS A 149 -17.74 -25.75 22.40
C LYS A 149 -17.23 -24.68 21.44
N GLU A 150 -16.89 -23.50 21.96
CA GLU A 150 -16.32 -22.40 21.13
C GLU A 150 -15.01 -22.79 20.42
N GLU A 151 -14.23 -23.72 20.99
CA GLU A 151 -13.00 -24.26 20.39
C GLU A 151 -13.24 -25.00 19.06
N GLU A 152 -14.47 -25.49 18.84
CA GLU A 152 -14.84 -26.19 17.61
C GLU A 152 -15.20 -25.22 16.47
N ILE A 153 -15.28 -23.91 16.76
CA ILE A 153 -15.58 -22.89 15.75
C ILE A 153 -14.31 -22.60 14.93
N GLU A 154 -14.37 -22.96 13.65
CA GLU A 154 -13.35 -22.66 12.67
C GLU A 154 -13.49 -21.23 12.13
N TRP A 155 -12.56 -20.36 12.51
CA TRP A 155 -12.53 -18.99 12.01
C TRP A 155 -11.78 -18.90 10.68
N ARG A 156 -12.52 -18.91 9.57
CA ARG A 156 -11.94 -18.85 8.22
C ARG A 156 -11.84 -17.41 7.72
N ILE A 157 -10.69 -17.08 7.11
CA ILE A 157 -10.49 -15.81 6.41
C ILE A 157 -11.01 -15.98 4.98
N ILE A 158 -12.14 -15.33 4.66
CA ILE A 158 -12.61 -15.24 3.27
C ILE A 158 -11.81 -14.11 2.60
N LYS A 159 -10.96 -14.48 1.65
CA LYS A 159 -10.20 -13.52 0.84
C LYS A 159 -11.10 -12.83 -0.19
#